data_AF-W0MRN7-F1
#
_entry.id   AF-W0MRN7-F1
#
_cell.length_a   1.000
_cell.length_b   1.000
_cell.length_c   1.000
_cell.angle_alpha   90.00
_cell.angle_beta   90.00
_cell.angle_gamma   90.00
#
_symmetry.space_group_name_H-M   'P 1'
#
loop_
_entity.id
_entity.type
_entity.pdbx_description
1 polymer ?
#
loop_
_entity_poly.entity_id
_entity_poly.type
_entity_poly.pdbx_seq_one_letter_code
_entity_poly.pdbx_strand_id
1 'polypeptide(L)' 'MGLTKPNQQLARDLQGLASDLKWSAVELLRIVERLSLAGNEADAQAVLKMIILFQADEDKLAGYVDEVRQGRIVRERSE' A
#
# COMPACT_ATOMS: atom_id res chain seq x y z
N MET A 1 27.57 4.39 -0.53
CA MET A 1 27.16 5.76 -0.89
C MET A 1 25.73 5.95 -0.41
N GLY A 2 25.40 7.09 0.21
CA GLY A 2 24.03 7.35 0.66
C GLY A 2 23.09 7.67 -0.51
N LEU A 3 21.78 7.49 -0.30
CA LEU A 3 20.75 7.86 -1.27
C LEU A 3 20.78 9.36 -1.57
N THR A 4 20.56 9.74 -2.83
CA THR A 4 20.35 11.13 -3.24
C THR A 4 19.08 11.69 -2.58
N LYS A 5 18.96 13.01 -2.43
CA LYS A 5 17.75 13.63 -1.86
C LYS A 5 16.46 13.22 -2.61
N PRO A 6 16.43 13.21 -3.96
CA PRO A 6 15.26 12.73 -4.70
C PRO A 6 14.90 11.27 -4.41
N ASN A 7 15.90 10.39 -4.26
CA ASN A 7 15.66 8.98 -3.91
C ASN A 7 15.20 8.81 -2.47
N GLN A 8 15.68 9.62 -1.53
CA GLN A 8 15.18 9.63 -0.15
C GLN A 8 13.71 10.05 -0.10
N GLN A 9 13.31 11.04 -0.90
CA GLN A 9 11.92 11.47 -1.00
C GLN A 9 11.06 10.37 -1.64
N LEU A 10 11.48 9.81 -2.77
CA LEU A 10 10.77 8.69 -3.40
C LEU A 10 10.55 7.51 -2.44
N ALA A 11 11.58 7.11 -1.69
CA ALA A 11 11.44 6.04 -0.71
C ALA A 11 10.43 6.37 0.40
N ARG A 12 10.34 7.64 0.83
CA ARG A 12 9.35 8.09 1.81
C ARG A 12 7.94 8.10 1.22
N ASP A 13 7.78 8.58 -0.01
CA ASP A 13 6.48 8.65 -0.68
C ASP A 13 5.91 7.24 -0.88
N LEU A 14 6.73 6.30 -1.38
CA LEU A 14 6.33 4.90 -1.56
C LEU A 14 5.97 4.23 -0.22
N GLN A 15 6.75 4.49 0.84
CA GLN A 15 6.45 3.98 2.18
C GLN A 15 5.16 4.59 2.76
N GLY A 16 4.89 5.87 2.47
CA GLY A 16 3.65 6.56 2.84
C GLY A 16 2.45 5.90 2.17
N LEU A 17 2.50 5.72 0.85
CA LEU A 17 1.45 5.04 0.08
C LEU A 17 1.20 3.61 0.57
N ALA A 18 2.24 2.83 0.86
CA ALA A 18 2.08 1.50 1.45
C ALA A 18 1.34 1.57 2.80
N SER A 19 1.68 2.54 3.65
CA SER A 19 1.03 2.73 4.95
C SER A 19 -0.45 3.12 4.79
N ASP A 20 -0.78 3.95 3.81
CA ASP A 20 -2.15 4.37 3.51
C ASP A 20 -2.99 3.19 3.01
N LEU A 21 -2.44 2.32 2.14
CA LEU A 21 -3.11 1.10 1.68
C LEU A 21 -3.38 0.14 2.85
N LYS A 22 -2.38 -0.03 3.73
CA LYS A 22 -2.53 -0.86 4.93
C LYS A 22 -3.62 -0.35 5.86
N TRP A 23 -3.65 0.96 6.13
CA TRP A 23 -4.70 1.57 6.94
C TRP A 23 -6.07 1.42 6.26
N SER A 24 -6.15 1.64 4.95
CA SER A 24 -7.40 1.48 4.20
C SER A 24 -7.92 0.05 4.28
N ALA A 25 -7.06 -0.96 4.19
CA ALA A 25 -7.45 -2.36 4.36
C ALA A 25 -8.03 -2.64 5.76
N VAL A 26 -7.49 -2.01 6.82
CA VAL A 26 -8.03 -2.12 8.18
C VAL A 26 -9.43 -1.51 8.29
N GLU A 27 -9.67 -0.34 7.69
CA GLU A 27 -11.00 0.26 7.68
C GLU A 27 -12.00 -0.56 6.85
N LEU A 28 -11.57 -1.11 5.71
CA LEU A 28 -12.40 -1.97 4.88
C LEU A 28 -12.80 -3.25 5.61
N LEU A 29 -11.96 -3.82 6.48
CA LEU A 29 -12.34 -4.99 7.31
C LEU A 29 -13.52 -4.69 8.23
N ARG A 30 -13.58 -3.49 8.82
CA ARG A 30 -14.75 -3.06 9.63
C ARG A 30 -16.02 -2.95 8.79
N ILE A 31 -15.89 -2.59 7.50
CA ILE A 31 -17.01 -2.56 6.56
C ILE A 31 -17.45 -3.98 6.21
N VAL A 32 -16.52 -4.91 5.97
CA VAL A 32 -16.83 -6.34 5.76
C VAL A 32 -17.65 -6.89 6.93
N GLU A 33 -17.20 -6.67 8.17
CA GLU A 33 -17.90 -7.15 9.36
C GLU A 33 -19.35 -6.63 9.41
N ARG A 34 -19.54 -5.32 9.14
CA ARG A 34 -20.88 -4.71 9.11
C ARG A 34 -21.76 -5.29 8.00
N LEU A 35 -21.20 -5.57 6.82
CA LEU A 35 -21.93 -6.16 5.70
C LEU A 35 -22.36 -7.59 5.99
N SER A 36 -21.47 -8.43 6.54
CA SER A 36 -21.80 -9.80 6.94
C SER A 36 -22.85 -9.82 8.07
N LEU A 37 -22.75 -8.93 9.07
CA LEU A 37 -23.78 -8.81 10.12
C LEU A 37 -25.15 -8.39 9.57
N ALA A 38 -25.18 -7.65 8.46
CA ALA A 38 -26.41 -7.27 7.76
C ALA A 38 -26.93 -8.37 6.79
N GLY A 39 -26.24 -9.52 6.71
CA GLY A 39 -26.57 -10.61 5.77
C GLY A 39 -26.18 -10.32 4.31
N ASN A 40 -25.40 -9.27 4.06
CA ASN A 40 -24.96 -8.88 2.73
C ASN A 40 -23.60 -9.51 2.38
N GLU A 41 -23.59 -10.83 2.26
CA GLU A 41 -22.36 -11.59 2.06
C GLU A 41 -21.73 -11.35 0.67
N ALA A 42 -22.52 -11.02 -0.35
CA ALA A 42 -22.01 -10.73 -1.68
C ALA A 42 -21.13 -9.48 -1.68
N ASP A 43 -21.59 -8.41 -1.04
CA ASP A 43 -20.82 -7.17 -0.93
C ASP A 43 -19.65 -7.34 0.04
N ALA A 44 -19.82 -8.09 1.14
CA ALA A 44 -18.73 -8.41 2.07
C ALA A 44 -17.58 -9.13 1.33
N GLN A 45 -17.90 -10.10 0.47
CA GLN A 45 -16.93 -10.79 -0.37
C GLN A 45 -16.27 -9.88 -1.40
N ALA A 46 -17.00 -8.92 -1.98
CA ALA A 46 -16.42 -7.94 -2.89
C ALA A 46 -15.38 -7.06 -2.18
N VAL A 47 -15.69 -6.58 -0.97
CA VAL A 47 -14.77 -5.77 -0.17
C VAL A 47 -13.56 -6.59 0.31
N LEU A 48 -13.74 -7.88 0.65
CA LEU A 48 -12.62 -8.77 0.96
C LEU A 48 -11.63 -8.90 -0.21
N LYS A 49 -12.11 -8.98 -1.44
CA LYS A 49 -11.23 -8.99 -2.62
C LYS A 49 -10.45 -7.68 -2.77
N MET A 50 -11.05 -6.53 -2.44
CA MET A 50 -10.36 -5.24 -2.45
C MET A 50 -9.26 -5.19 -1.39
N ILE A 51 -9.51 -5.74 -0.19
CA ILE A 51 -8.49 -5.84 0.87
C ILE A 51 -7.28 -6.65 0.40
N ILE A 52 -7.51 -7.79 -0.27
CA ILE A 52 -6.43 -8.61 -0.82
C ILE A 52 -5.59 -7.83 -1.85
N LEU A 53 -6.25 -7.04 -2.71
CA LEU A 53 -5.54 -6.18 -3.67
C LEU A 53 -4.68 -5.13 -2.95
N PHE A 54 -5.20 -4.50 -1.90
CA PHE A 54 -4.47 -3.47 -1.15
C PHE A 54 -3.24 -4.05 -0.43
N GLN A 55 -3.37 -5.25 0.14
CA GLN A 55 -2.23 -5.96 0.76
C GLN A 55 -1.17 -6.32 -0.29
N ALA A 56 -1.58 -6.84 -1.44
CA ALA A 56 -0.65 -7.17 -2.51
C ALA A 56 0.07 -5.92 -3.06
N ASP A 57 -0.60 -4.78 -3.13
CA ASP A 57 -0.01 -3.53 -3.61
C ASP A 57 0.85 -2.86 -2.53
N GLU A 58 0.50 -2.97 -1.24
CA GLU A 58 1.40 -2.61 -0.12
C GLU A 58 2.73 -3.36 -0.24
N ASP A 59 2.68 -4.69 -0.39
CA ASP A 59 3.87 -5.53 -0.48
C ASP A 59 4.76 -5.12 -1.67
N LYS A 60 4.17 -4.82 -2.84
CA LYS A 60 4.92 -4.31 -3.99
C LYS A 60 5.58 -2.97 -3.70
N LEU A 61 4.86 -2.03 -3.07
CA LEU A 61 5.40 -0.73 -2.73
C LEU A 61 6.55 -0.86 -1.71
N ALA A 62 6.42 -1.74 -0.72
CA ALA A 62 7.51 -2.06 0.21
C ALA A 62 8.74 -2.62 -0.53
N GLY A 63 8.53 -3.50 -1.52
CA GLY A 63 9.59 -3.98 -2.40
C GLY A 63 10.29 -2.85 -3.16
N TYR A 64 9.54 -1.91 -3.73
CA TYR A 64 10.12 -0.75 -4.42
C TYR A 64 10.89 0.18 -3.48
N VAL A 65 10.46 0.36 -2.24
CA VAL A 65 11.24 1.10 -1.23
C VAL A 65 12.62 0.47 -1.04
N ASP A 66 12.70 -0.85 -0.97
CA ASP A 66 13.97 -1.56 -0.83
C ASP A 66 14.81 -1.50 -2.11
N GLU A 67 14.20 -1.54 -3.29
CA GLU A 67 14.90 -1.32 -4.55
C GLU A 67 15.47 0.10 -4.67
N VAL A 68 14.75 1.13 -4.21
CA VAL A 68 15.26 2.50 -4.12
C VAL A 68 16.43 2.56 -3.15
N ARG A 69 16.31 1.95 -1.96
CA ARG A 69 17.39 1.88 -0.96
C ARG A 69 18.64 1.19 -1.47
N GLN A 70 18.48 0.20 -2.35
CA GLN A 70 19.56 -0.55 -2.98
C GLN A 70 20.06 0.12 -4.28
N GLY A 71 19.48 1.26 -4.68
CA GLY A 71 19.90 2.03 -5.86
C GLY A 71 19.50 1.42 -7.20
N ARG A 72 18.59 0.43 -7.21
CA ARG A 72 18.04 -0.17 -8.44
C ARG A 72 16.96 0.70 -9.09
N ILE A 73 16.17 1.39 -8.27
CA ILE A 73 15.23 2.42 -8.71
C ILE A 73 15.82 3.78 -8.36
N VAL A 74 15.89 4.68 -9.34
CA VAL A 74 16.45 6.03 -9.18
C VAL A 74 15.50 7.05 -9.78
N ARG A 75 15.32 8.15 -9.05
CA ARG A 75 14.60 9.34 -9.49
C ARG A 75 15.61 10.46 -9.74
N GLU A 76 15.69 10.93 -10.98
CA GLU A 76 16.66 11.95 -11.39
C GLU A 76 16.37 13.33 -10.77
N ARG A 77 15.08 13.68 -10.62
CA ARG A 77 14.61 14.95 -10.02
C ARG A 77 13.36 14.70 -9.18
N SER A 78 13.19 15.48 -8.11
CA SER A 78 11.92 15.48 -7.38
C SER A 78 10.78 16.00 -8.25
N GLU A 79 9.56 15.55 -7.96
CA GLU A 79 8.33 16.21 -8.44
C GLU A 79 8.23 17.65 -7.90
#